data_AF-A0A2A5KL11-F1
#
_entry.id   AF-A0A2A5KL11-F1
#
_cell.length_a   1.000
_cell.length_b   1.000
_cell.length_c   1.000
_cell.angle_alpha   90.00
_cell.angle_beta   90.00
_cell.angle_gamma   90.00
#
_symmetry.space_group_name_H-M   'P 1'
#
loop_
_entity.id
_entity.type
_entity.pdbx_description
1 polymer ?
#
loop_
_entity_poly.entity_id
_entity_poly.type
_entity_poly.pdbx_seq_one_letter_code
_entity_poly.pdbx_strand_id
1 'polypeptide(L)'
;MGCIMELGATYIRIVALLALQLLIFAPPPGTAQQIDVASQRIDDLRINVVAITATWADGQTVKFGFGIIVAEKNGELYIATANHVVRGSSPGEIASALAVRFFDDRDDHAGHLRGDADPALDLAVLTVKKPPGFYWRRDALSPAAEVPEVNSSVWFIGRDATWYHPEQPGLVTQLLPKQGRIEAKQPEVRVGTSGGPLLSRGGIVAMVIVDTGSAVLAAVDIGKIRAAFQTRNLPWDLFALDALAKFADCAECPSMVYIPGGKFDMGGTETNEKPVRQVSVLPFAIGAKEVSLKEWELCLRSNGCSKLPADKDYREFQSDNQPVVGVSWNDAKAYVTWLSRMTNEKYRLPSEAEWEFAARAGTTTRNFWDGATDDICKYANILDQTGWQVFAKNYPVGSPRPWMTVSQQDMKSLQPAQCSDGYVWTAPVGSYNTNQYGLFDTIGNVAEWVEDCYLETYEGAPIDGSAWNEIGCQQHSARGASWFSTLPVVSSARRGGREQSYKSQALGFRVARDLH
;
A
#
# COMPACT_ATOMS: atom_id res chain seq x y z
N MET A 1 72.68 19.85 -16.60
CA MET A 1 71.32 20.42 -16.66
C MET A 1 70.72 20.05 -17.99
N GLY A 2 69.78 19.09 -18.01
CA GLY A 2 69.15 18.64 -19.26
C GLY A 2 68.79 17.16 -19.23
N CYS A 3 67.83 16.75 -18.39
CA CYS A 3 67.13 15.47 -18.54
C CYS A 3 65.91 15.34 -17.59
N ILE A 4 65.11 16.40 -17.35
CA ILE A 4 63.88 16.28 -16.53
C ILE A 4 62.75 17.20 -17.05
N MET A 5 62.61 17.42 -18.36
CA MET A 5 61.49 18.21 -18.90
C MET A 5 60.69 17.59 -20.06
N GLU A 6 60.96 16.34 -20.46
CA GLU A 6 60.20 15.70 -21.56
C GLU A 6 59.22 14.60 -21.12
N LEU A 7 59.25 14.15 -19.86
CA LEU A 7 58.31 13.11 -19.39
C LEU A 7 56.97 13.65 -18.86
N GLY A 8 56.87 14.95 -18.57
CA GLY A 8 55.64 15.57 -18.05
C GLY A 8 54.61 15.93 -19.12
N ALA A 9 55.04 16.29 -20.34
CA ALA A 9 54.14 16.77 -21.39
C ALA A 9 53.39 15.64 -22.11
N THR A 10 53.99 14.45 -22.20
CA THR A 10 53.41 13.29 -22.90
C THR A 10 52.34 12.59 -22.05
N TYR A 11 52.52 12.54 -20.73
CA TYR A 11 51.55 11.93 -19.81
C TYR A 11 50.26 12.76 -19.68
N ILE A 12 50.38 14.09 -19.68
CA ILE A 12 49.22 15.00 -19.60
C ILE A 12 48.39 14.96 -20.89
N ARG A 13 49.01 14.73 -22.07
CA ARG A 13 48.27 14.60 -23.34
C ARG A 13 47.54 13.25 -23.48
N ILE A 14 48.09 12.16 -22.95
CA ILE A 14 47.43 10.83 -23.00
C ILE A 14 46.23 10.78 -22.05
N VAL A 15 46.33 11.38 -20.85
CA VAL A 15 45.20 11.46 -19.91
C VAL A 15 44.10 12.39 -20.42
N ALA A 16 44.44 13.49 -21.11
CA ALA A 16 43.46 14.39 -21.72
C ALA A 16 42.72 13.77 -22.92
N LEU A 17 43.36 12.93 -23.73
CA LEU A 17 42.73 12.22 -24.86
C LEU A 17 41.85 11.05 -24.40
N LEU A 18 42.24 10.33 -23.33
CA LEU A 18 41.38 9.30 -22.70
C LEU A 18 40.19 9.89 -21.95
N ALA A 19 40.32 11.08 -21.36
CA ALA A 19 39.19 11.81 -20.75
C ALA A 19 38.20 12.36 -21.81
N LEU A 20 38.68 12.70 -23.02
CA LEU A 20 37.83 13.23 -24.10
C LEU A 20 37.07 12.13 -24.87
N GLN A 21 37.55 10.87 -24.86
CA GLN A 21 36.84 9.74 -25.48
C GLN A 21 35.85 9.02 -24.54
N LEU A 22 35.93 9.24 -23.23
CA LEU A 22 34.94 8.73 -22.26
C LEU A 22 33.74 9.67 -22.03
N LEU A 23 33.71 10.83 -22.70
CA LEU A 23 32.62 11.81 -22.61
C LEU A 23 31.58 11.71 -23.74
N ILE A 24 31.65 10.69 -24.62
CA ILE A 24 30.77 10.58 -25.81
C ILE A 24 29.68 9.49 -25.69
N PHE A 25 29.66 8.68 -24.62
CA PHE A 25 28.60 7.66 -24.43
C PHE A 25 28.11 7.53 -22.98
N ALA A 26 28.12 8.61 -22.21
CA ALA A 26 27.23 8.67 -21.06
C ALA A 26 25.88 9.18 -21.59
N PRO A 27 24.80 8.37 -21.61
CA PRO A 27 23.47 8.93 -21.82
C PRO A 27 23.30 10.06 -20.79
N PRO A 28 22.66 11.18 -21.16
CA PRO A 28 22.39 12.25 -20.20
C PRO A 28 21.79 11.61 -18.94
N PRO A 29 22.12 12.07 -17.72
CA PRO A 29 21.48 11.59 -16.52
C PRO A 29 19.98 11.73 -16.78
N GLY A 30 19.33 10.60 -17.05
CA GLY A 30 17.93 10.56 -17.32
C GLY A 30 17.33 11.23 -16.12
N THR A 31 16.61 12.33 -16.34
CA THR A 31 15.62 12.78 -15.37
C THR A 31 14.92 11.52 -14.94
N ALA A 32 15.14 11.09 -13.69
CA ALA A 32 14.40 9.97 -13.13
C ALA A 32 12.95 10.34 -13.40
N GLN A 33 12.34 9.65 -14.36
CA GLN A 33 11.06 10.04 -14.89
C GLN A 33 10.14 9.97 -13.68
N GLN A 34 9.70 11.14 -13.22
CA GLN A 34 8.88 11.25 -12.02
C GLN A 34 7.71 10.31 -12.26
N ILE A 35 7.68 9.16 -11.59
CA ILE A 35 6.71 8.11 -11.87
C ILE A 35 5.37 8.74 -11.56
N ASP A 36 4.56 8.93 -12.59
CA ASP A 36 3.21 9.43 -12.40
C ASP A 36 2.42 8.34 -11.67
N VAL A 37 2.26 8.53 -10.36
CA VAL A 37 1.57 7.61 -9.46
C VAL A 37 0.17 7.29 -9.98
N ALA A 38 -0.50 8.24 -10.66
CA ALA A 38 -1.79 8.00 -11.28
C ALA A 38 -1.67 7.03 -12.47
N SER A 39 -0.68 7.23 -13.33
CA SER A 39 -0.41 6.34 -14.47
C SER A 39 -0.07 4.92 -14.01
N GLN A 40 0.79 4.79 -12.99
CA GLN A 40 1.12 3.47 -12.41
C GLN A 40 -0.12 2.80 -11.79
N ARG A 41 -0.96 3.56 -11.08
CA ARG A 41 -2.21 3.02 -10.51
C ARG A 41 -3.15 2.54 -11.61
N ILE A 42 -3.28 3.30 -12.69
CA ILE A 42 -4.09 2.90 -13.86
C ILE A 42 -3.52 1.62 -14.47
N ASP A 43 -2.20 1.52 -14.58
CA ASP A 43 -1.53 0.33 -15.09
C ASP A 43 -1.84 -0.93 -14.28
N ASP A 44 -1.76 -0.81 -12.94
CA ASP A 44 -2.07 -1.90 -12.02
C ASP A 44 -3.52 -2.40 -12.13
N LEU A 45 -4.44 -1.56 -12.64
CA LEU A 45 -5.86 -1.91 -12.79
C LEU A 45 -6.15 -2.71 -14.05
N ARG A 46 -5.19 -2.88 -14.97
CA ARG A 46 -5.36 -3.74 -16.15
C ARG A 46 -5.72 -5.17 -15.78
N ILE A 47 -5.25 -5.65 -14.62
CA ILE A 47 -5.55 -6.99 -14.12
C ILE A 47 -7.04 -7.21 -13.82
N ASN A 48 -7.82 -6.15 -13.65
CA ASN A 48 -9.28 -6.19 -13.49
C ASN A 48 -10.03 -6.19 -14.82
N VAL A 49 -9.34 -6.05 -15.95
CA VAL A 49 -9.94 -5.86 -17.27
C VAL A 49 -9.75 -7.11 -18.11
N VAL A 50 -10.84 -7.56 -18.73
CA VAL A 50 -10.81 -8.67 -19.69
C VAL A 50 -11.17 -8.19 -21.08
N ALA A 51 -10.54 -8.76 -22.10
CA ALA A 51 -10.99 -8.60 -23.48
C ALA A 51 -12.06 -9.66 -23.79
N ILE A 52 -13.09 -9.27 -24.55
CA ILE A 52 -14.22 -10.11 -24.90
C ILE A 52 -14.33 -10.19 -26.42
N THR A 53 -14.38 -11.42 -26.94
CA THR A 53 -14.75 -11.71 -28.33
C THR A 53 -16.07 -12.44 -28.34
N ALA A 54 -17.06 -11.87 -29.01
CA ALA A 54 -18.41 -12.41 -29.13
C ALA A 54 -18.68 -12.84 -30.58
N THR A 55 -19.04 -14.10 -30.79
CA THR A 55 -19.27 -14.69 -32.12
C THR A 55 -20.71 -15.20 -32.25
N TRP A 56 -21.41 -14.74 -33.27
CA TRP A 56 -22.78 -15.17 -33.57
C TRP A 56 -22.81 -16.49 -34.34
N ALA A 57 -23.99 -17.11 -34.39
CA ALA A 57 -24.18 -18.43 -35.00
C ALA A 57 -23.88 -18.45 -36.52
N ASP A 58 -23.88 -17.30 -37.19
CA ASP A 58 -23.47 -17.19 -38.60
C ASP A 58 -21.97 -17.36 -38.82
N GLY A 59 -21.16 -17.32 -37.73
CA GLY A 59 -19.70 -17.40 -37.76
C GLY A 59 -19.00 -16.22 -38.44
N GLN A 60 -19.75 -15.23 -38.95
CA GLN A 60 -19.23 -14.06 -39.66
C GLN A 60 -19.36 -12.80 -38.82
N THR A 61 -20.39 -12.71 -37.99
CA THR A 61 -20.60 -11.58 -37.10
C THR A 61 -19.77 -11.79 -35.83
N VAL A 62 -18.70 -11.01 -35.72
CA VAL A 62 -17.80 -10.98 -34.56
C VAL A 62 -17.76 -9.57 -34.00
N LYS A 63 -17.97 -9.44 -32.69
CA LYS A 63 -17.80 -8.19 -31.96
C LYS A 63 -16.67 -8.32 -30.94
N PHE A 64 -15.96 -7.23 -30.75
CA PHE A 64 -14.93 -7.08 -29.74
C PHE A 64 -15.35 -6.04 -28.71
N GLY A 65 -14.99 -6.28 -27.47
CA GLY A 65 -15.18 -5.34 -26.38
C GLY A 65 -14.36 -5.75 -25.17
N PHE A 66 -14.70 -5.18 -24.03
CA PHE A 66 -14.02 -5.42 -22.77
C PHE A 66 -15.02 -5.69 -21.66
N GLY A 67 -14.53 -6.08 -20.50
CA GLY A 67 -15.32 -6.21 -19.29
C GLY A 67 -14.49 -5.94 -18.04
N ILE A 68 -15.19 -5.65 -16.95
CA ILE A 68 -14.61 -5.40 -15.63
C ILE A 68 -14.92 -6.62 -14.75
N ILE A 69 -13.89 -7.23 -14.16
CA ILE A 69 -14.07 -8.25 -13.14
C ILE A 69 -14.57 -7.56 -11.86
N VAL A 70 -15.76 -7.95 -11.40
CA VAL A 70 -16.42 -7.30 -10.26
C VAL A 70 -16.61 -8.18 -9.04
N ALA A 71 -16.54 -9.50 -9.19
CA ALA A 71 -16.64 -10.45 -8.08
C ALA A 71 -16.09 -11.83 -8.42
N GLU A 72 -15.85 -12.63 -7.39
CA GLU A 72 -15.50 -14.04 -7.47
C GLU A 72 -16.39 -14.88 -6.54
N LYS A 73 -17.00 -15.94 -7.07
CA LYS A 73 -17.80 -16.87 -6.26
C LYS A 73 -17.68 -18.28 -6.80
N ASN A 74 -17.36 -19.24 -5.92
CA ASN A 74 -17.21 -20.66 -6.25
C ASN A 74 -16.24 -20.93 -7.41
N GLY A 75 -15.15 -20.16 -7.51
CA GLY A 75 -14.16 -20.29 -8.58
C GLY A 75 -14.60 -19.75 -9.94
N GLU A 76 -15.76 -19.10 -10.03
CA GLU A 76 -16.18 -18.31 -11.18
C GLU A 76 -15.96 -16.82 -10.91
N LEU A 77 -15.40 -16.12 -11.89
CA LEU A 77 -15.33 -14.67 -11.93
C LEU A 77 -16.61 -14.11 -12.58
N TYR A 78 -17.13 -13.04 -12.01
CA TYR A 78 -18.26 -12.28 -12.52
C TYR A 78 -17.74 -11.01 -13.20
N ILE A 79 -18.17 -10.80 -14.43
CA ILE A 79 -17.70 -9.70 -15.29
C ILE A 79 -18.89 -8.83 -15.69
N ALA A 80 -18.78 -7.52 -15.46
CA ALA A 80 -19.68 -6.53 -16.03
C ALA A 80 -19.16 -6.12 -17.42
N THR A 81 -20.03 -6.10 -18.43
CA THR A 81 -19.68 -5.65 -19.79
C THR A 81 -20.84 -4.88 -20.43
N ALA A 82 -20.57 -4.15 -21.51
CA ALA A 82 -21.62 -3.46 -22.26
C ALA A 82 -22.51 -4.47 -22.98
N ASN A 83 -23.82 -4.30 -22.89
CA ASN A 83 -24.78 -5.29 -23.39
C ASN A 83 -24.71 -5.45 -24.92
N HIS A 84 -24.49 -4.37 -25.66
CA HIS A 84 -24.33 -4.43 -27.12
C HIS A 84 -23.05 -5.17 -27.59
N VAL A 85 -22.09 -5.47 -26.70
CA VAL A 85 -20.91 -6.30 -27.02
C VAL A 85 -21.32 -7.76 -27.19
N VAL A 86 -22.26 -8.23 -26.36
CA VAL A 86 -22.63 -9.65 -26.27
C VAL A 86 -24.05 -9.94 -26.79
N ARG A 87 -24.82 -8.90 -27.10
CA ARG A 87 -26.17 -8.99 -27.69
C ARG A 87 -26.29 -8.17 -28.97
N GLY A 88 -27.20 -8.62 -29.83
CA GLY A 88 -27.52 -7.96 -31.10
C GLY A 88 -28.58 -6.88 -30.97
N SER A 89 -29.04 -6.36 -32.10
CA SER A 89 -30.02 -5.26 -32.15
C SER A 89 -31.45 -5.74 -31.90
N SER A 90 -31.72 -7.03 -32.07
CA SER A 90 -33.04 -7.63 -31.87
C SER A 90 -33.18 -8.26 -30.49
N PRO A 91 -34.36 -8.18 -29.83
CA PRO A 91 -34.61 -8.88 -28.57
C PRO A 91 -34.34 -10.40 -28.71
N GLY A 92 -33.54 -10.95 -27.80
CA GLY A 92 -33.17 -12.37 -27.81
C GLY A 92 -31.97 -12.74 -28.68
N GLU A 93 -31.45 -11.80 -29.48
CA GLU A 93 -30.23 -12.00 -30.26
C GLU A 93 -29.01 -11.96 -29.35
N ILE A 94 -28.39 -13.11 -29.10
CA ILE A 94 -27.23 -13.26 -28.23
C ILE A 94 -26.08 -13.94 -28.99
N ALA A 95 -24.85 -13.59 -28.64
CA ALA A 95 -23.69 -14.28 -29.17
C ALA A 95 -23.73 -15.77 -28.82
N SER A 96 -23.42 -16.62 -29.79
CA SER A 96 -23.43 -18.08 -29.64
C SER A 96 -22.19 -18.61 -28.93
N ALA A 97 -21.09 -17.87 -29.01
CA ALA A 97 -19.84 -18.15 -28.31
C ALA A 97 -19.24 -16.85 -27.75
N LEU A 98 -18.75 -16.92 -26.52
CA LEU A 98 -18.08 -15.82 -25.83
C LEU A 98 -16.71 -16.30 -25.39
N ALA A 99 -15.67 -15.64 -25.89
CA ALA A 99 -14.28 -15.83 -25.46
C ALA A 99 -13.85 -14.64 -24.59
N VAL A 100 -13.27 -14.95 -23.43
CA VAL A 100 -12.76 -13.98 -22.45
C VAL A 100 -11.26 -14.18 -22.34
N ARG A 101 -10.48 -13.11 -22.55
CA ARG A 101 -9.03 -13.11 -22.39
C ARG A 101 -8.62 -12.20 -21.24
N PHE A 102 -7.78 -12.72 -20.36
CA PHE A 102 -7.24 -11.96 -19.21
C PHE A 102 -5.97 -11.21 -19.60
N PHE A 103 -5.65 -10.17 -18.83
CA PHE A 103 -4.39 -9.44 -19.00
C PHE A 103 -3.19 -10.38 -18.89
N ASP A 104 -2.23 -10.24 -19.82
CA ASP A 104 -1.04 -11.10 -19.99
C ASP A 104 -1.31 -12.60 -20.27
N ASP A 105 -2.57 -12.99 -20.42
CA ASP A 105 -2.94 -14.34 -20.83
C ASP A 105 -2.87 -14.50 -22.35
N ARG A 106 -2.36 -15.65 -22.80
CA ARG A 106 -2.29 -16.00 -24.22
C ARG A 106 -3.52 -16.79 -24.68
N ASP A 107 -4.26 -17.36 -23.74
CA ASP A 107 -5.37 -18.26 -24.02
C ASP A 107 -6.73 -17.57 -23.82
N ASP A 108 -7.70 -18.00 -24.62
CA ASP A 108 -9.09 -17.59 -24.49
C ASP A 108 -9.86 -18.56 -23.59
N HIS A 109 -10.68 -18.01 -22.69
CA HIS A 109 -11.51 -18.77 -21.77
C HIS A 109 -12.98 -18.65 -22.16
N ALA A 110 -13.73 -19.74 -22.05
CA ALA A 110 -15.15 -19.75 -22.38
C ALA A 110 -15.97 -18.94 -21.36
N GLY A 111 -16.55 -17.84 -21.81
CA GLY A 111 -17.48 -17.01 -21.05
C GLY A 111 -18.92 -17.50 -21.19
N HIS A 112 -19.73 -17.24 -20.16
CA HIS A 112 -21.15 -17.61 -20.14
C HIS A 112 -21.98 -16.39 -19.74
N LEU A 113 -22.99 -16.07 -20.55
CA LEU A 113 -23.92 -14.99 -20.25
C LEU A 113 -24.82 -15.37 -19.06
N ARG A 114 -24.98 -14.46 -18.10
CA ARG A 114 -25.83 -14.67 -16.92
C ARG A 114 -27.01 -13.71 -16.92
N GLY A 115 -28.20 -14.29 -16.74
CA GLY A 115 -29.45 -13.54 -16.57
C GLY A 115 -29.83 -12.67 -17.77
N ASP A 116 -30.83 -11.83 -17.55
CA ASP A 116 -31.25 -10.82 -18.50
C ASP A 116 -30.35 -9.58 -18.43
N ALA A 117 -30.26 -8.87 -19.56
CA ALA A 117 -29.56 -7.60 -19.62
C ALA A 117 -30.25 -6.52 -18.78
N ASP A 118 -29.53 -5.43 -18.52
CA ASP A 118 -30.12 -4.14 -18.19
C ASP A 118 -30.08 -3.23 -19.43
N PRO A 119 -31.16 -3.14 -20.22
CA PRO A 119 -31.15 -2.26 -21.39
C PRO A 119 -31.04 -0.77 -21.02
N ALA A 120 -31.50 -0.37 -19.82
CA ALA A 120 -31.44 1.02 -19.39
C ALA A 120 -29.99 1.46 -19.12
N LEU A 121 -29.19 0.55 -18.57
CA LEU A 121 -27.76 0.75 -18.31
C LEU A 121 -26.85 0.20 -19.42
N ASP A 122 -27.41 -0.38 -20.49
CA ASP A 122 -26.65 -1.14 -21.49
C ASP A 122 -25.63 -2.11 -20.83
N LEU A 123 -26.08 -2.85 -19.81
CA LEU A 123 -25.24 -3.71 -18.97
C LEU A 123 -25.59 -5.19 -19.18
N ALA A 124 -24.58 -6.02 -19.39
CA ALA A 124 -24.66 -7.47 -19.36
C ALA A 124 -23.67 -8.05 -18.34
N VAL A 125 -23.96 -9.27 -17.87
CA VAL A 125 -23.14 -9.98 -16.90
C VAL A 125 -22.65 -11.28 -17.50
N LEU A 126 -21.34 -11.51 -17.45
CA LEU A 126 -20.71 -12.77 -17.84
C LEU A 126 -20.13 -13.48 -16.61
N THR A 127 -20.04 -14.81 -16.70
CA THR A 127 -19.22 -15.61 -15.81
C THR A 127 -18.18 -16.39 -16.59
N VAL A 128 -16.99 -16.52 -16.02
CA VAL A 128 -15.89 -17.32 -16.56
C VAL A 128 -15.21 -18.07 -15.43
N LYS A 129 -14.71 -19.27 -15.70
CA LYS A 129 -13.93 -20.01 -14.71
C LYS A 129 -12.62 -19.27 -14.44
N LYS A 130 -12.27 -19.04 -13.18
CA LYS A 130 -11.02 -18.36 -12.82
C LYS A 130 -9.81 -19.22 -13.25
N PRO A 131 -8.85 -18.68 -14.02
CA PRO A 131 -7.63 -19.42 -14.33
C PRO A 131 -6.82 -19.72 -13.06
N PRO A 132 -6.13 -20.87 -12.97
CA PRO A 132 -5.25 -21.17 -11.84
C PRO A 132 -4.17 -20.11 -11.66
N GLY A 133 -3.96 -19.64 -10.42
CA GLY A 133 -2.96 -18.62 -10.12
C GLY A 133 -3.32 -17.19 -10.57
N PHE A 134 -4.45 -17.01 -11.26
CA PHE A 134 -4.90 -15.67 -11.64
C PHE A 134 -5.35 -14.87 -10.41
N TYR A 135 -4.83 -13.66 -10.33
CA TYR A 135 -5.12 -12.65 -9.31
C TYR A 135 -5.84 -11.48 -9.95
N TRP A 136 -6.72 -10.81 -9.22
CA TRP A 136 -7.39 -9.59 -9.61
C TRP A 136 -7.61 -8.71 -8.37
N ARG A 137 -7.69 -7.39 -8.52
CA ARG A 137 -7.79 -6.48 -7.37
C ARG A 137 -9.23 -6.28 -6.94
N ARG A 138 -9.50 -6.33 -5.64
CA ARG A 138 -10.80 -5.94 -5.10
C ARG A 138 -10.86 -4.45 -4.76
N ASP A 139 -9.73 -3.83 -4.47
CA ASP A 139 -9.58 -2.40 -4.17
C ASP A 139 -9.53 -1.51 -5.42
N ALA A 140 -10.32 -1.84 -6.44
CA ALA A 140 -10.18 -1.25 -7.77
C ALA A 140 -10.99 0.04 -7.99
N LEU A 141 -11.91 0.40 -7.08
CA LEU A 141 -12.76 1.58 -7.29
C LEU A 141 -12.04 2.87 -6.89
N SER A 142 -12.40 3.96 -7.55
CA SER A 142 -12.01 5.30 -7.13
C SER A 142 -12.57 5.61 -5.74
N PRO A 143 -11.84 6.40 -4.94
CA PRO A 143 -12.31 6.98 -3.69
C PRO A 143 -13.80 7.39 -3.69
N ALA A 144 -14.54 7.00 -2.65
CA ALA A 144 -15.95 7.22 -2.38
C ALA A 144 -16.92 6.72 -3.46
N ALA A 145 -16.43 5.95 -4.46
CA ALA A 145 -17.14 5.72 -5.71
C ALA A 145 -17.75 7.04 -6.26
N GLU A 146 -17.02 8.14 -6.12
CA GLU A 146 -17.46 9.46 -6.56
C GLU A 146 -17.68 9.46 -8.07
N VAL A 147 -18.81 10.03 -8.48
CA VAL A 147 -19.00 10.48 -9.85
C VAL A 147 -17.93 11.55 -10.10
N PRO A 148 -17.02 11.37 -11.07
CA PRO A 148 -15.91 12.28 -11.29
C PRO A 148 -16.42 13.68 -11.63
N GLU A 149 -15.70 14.73 -11.23
CA GLU A 149 -16.12 16.10 -11.51
C GLU A 149 -16.00 16.47 -13.00
N VAL A 150 -16.83 17.40 -13.47
CA VAL A 150 -16.66 17.98 -14.81
C VAL A 150 -15.31 18.67 -14.91
N ASN A 151 -14.59 18.45 -16.02
CA ASN A 151 -13.20 18.85 -16.28
C ASN A 151 -12.13 18.07 -15.51
N SER A 152 -12.48 17.02 -14.77
CA SER A 152 -11.48 16.11 -14.19
C SER A 152 -10.87 15.19 -15.24
N SER A 153 -9.61 14.80 -15.01
CA SER A 153 -8.88 13.87 -15.87
C SER A 153 -9.39 12.45 -15.71
N VAL A 154 -9.59 11.78 -16.85
CA VAL A 154 -9.98 10.37 -16.90
C VAL A 154 -9.18 9.60 -17.94
N TRP A 155 -9.04 8.30 -17.71
CA TRP A 155 -8.38 7.35 -18.59
C TRP A 155 -9.34 6.20 -18.88
N PHE A 156 -9.03 5.39 -19.88
CA PHE A 156 -9.71 4.13 -20.12
C PHE A 156 -8.66 3.04 -20.35
N ILE A 157 -9.04 1.80 -20.05
CA ILE A 157 -8.26 0.63 -20.45
C ILE A 157 -9.08 -0.16 -21.46
N GLY A 158 -8.45 -0.47 -22.58
CA GLY A 158 -9.02 -1.35 -23.59
C GLY A 158 -9.21 -0.67 -24.94
N ARG A 159 -8.43 -1.11 -25.93
CA ARG A 159 -8.54 -0.72 -27.34
C ARG A 159 -8.14 -1.87 -28.22
N ASP A 160 -8.90 -2.16 -29.27
CA ASP A 160 -8.55 -3.19 -30.27
C ASP A 160 -8.22 -4.57 -29.64
N ALA A 161 -8.97 -4.99 -28.60
CA ALA A 161 -8.70 -6.20 -27.81
C ALA A 161 -7.30 -6.24 -27.14
N THR A 162 -6.68 -5.08 -26.95
CA THR A 162 -5.43 -4.88 -26.20
C THR A 162 -5.67 -4.00 -24.98
N TRP A 163 -4.89 -4.20 -23.91
CA TRP A 163 -4.94 -3.40 -22.68
C TRP A 163 -4.21 -2.07 -22.83
N TYR A 164 -4.61 -1.33 -23.87
CA TYR A 164 -4.13 0.02 -24.13
C TYR A 164 -4.57 0.96 -23.00
N HIS A 165 -3.65 1.78 -22.51
CA HIS A 165 -3.93 2.95 -21.70
C HIS A 165 -3.27 4.17 -22.39
N PRO A 166 -3.98 5.29 -22.56
CA PRO A 166 -3.44 6.46 -23.25
C PRO A 166 -2.42 7.22 -22.39
N GLU A 167 -1.38 7.75 -23.04
CA GLU A 167 -0.36 8.59 -22.36
C GLU A 167 -0.97 9.90 -21.83
N GLN A 168 -1.98 10.44 -22.52
CA GLN A 168 -2.66 11.67 -22.13
C GLN A 168 -4.08 11.36 -21.63
N PRO A 169 -4.48 11.85 -20.45
CA PRO A 169 -5.86 11.73 -20.02
C PRO A 169 -6.79 12.53 -20.93
N GLY A 170 -8.01 12.04 -21.06
CA GLY A 170 -9.13 12.87 -21.49
C GLY A 170 -9.79 13.58 -20.32
N LEU A 171 -10.92 14.22 -20.59
CA LEU A 171 -11.60 15.09 -19.65
C LEU A 171 -13.08 14.76 -19.57
N VAL A 172 -13.61 14.67 -18.35
CA VAL A 172 -15.06 14.59 -18.14
C VAL A 172 -15.71 15.85 -18.67
N THR A 173 -16.65 15.72 -19.60
CA THR A 173 -17.36 16.85 -20.20
C THR A 173 -18.73 17.06 -19.56
N GLN A 174 -19.40 15.99 -19.16
CA GLN A 174 -20.75 16.08 -18.64
C GLN A 174 -21.09 14.92 -17.70
N LEU A 175 -21.88 15.23 -16.67
CA LEU A 175 -22.49 14.25 -15.77
C LEU A 175 -24.00 14.23 -16.00
N LEU A 176 -24.58 13.04 -16.06
CA LEU A 176 -26.00 12.80 -16.26
C LEU A 176 -26.54 11.91 -15.12
N PRO A 177 -26.64 12.41 -13.87
CA PRO A 177 -26.90 11.58 -12.70
C PRO A 177 -28.24 10.84 -12.73
N LYS A 178 -29.28 11.45 -13.32
CA LYS A 178 -30.60 10.81 -13.50
C LYS A 178 -30.54 9.57 -14.39
N GLN A 179 -29.63 9.55 -15.35
CA GLN A 179 -29.42 8.46 -16.30
C GLN A 179 -28.27 7.54 -15.85
N GLY A 180 -27.51 7.95 -14.83
CA GLY A 180 -26.33 7.19 -14.39
C GLY A 180 -25.18 7.22 -15.39
N ARG A 181 -25.04 8.31 -16.16
CA ARG A 181 -24.06 8.40 -17.24
C ARG A 181 -23.02 9.49 -17.02
N ILE A 182 -21.82 9.24 -17.53
CA ILE A 182 -20.68 10.15 -17.58
C ILE A 182 -20.27 10.25 -19.04
N GLU A 183 -20.06 11.47 -19.52
CA GLU A 183 -19.48 11.73 -20.83
C GLU A 183 -18.09 12.31 -20.67
N ALA A 184 -17.15 11.86 -21.48
CA ALA A 184 -15.78 12.32 -21.45
C ALA A 184 -15.22 12.50 -22.86
N LYS A 185 -14.46 13.58 -23.06
CA LYS A 185 -13.69 13.82 -24.28
C LYS A 185 -12.37 13.07 -24.19
N GLN A 186 -12.13 12.16 -25.12
CA GLN A 186 -10.94 11.34 -25.23
C GLN A 186 -10.45 11.31 -26.69
N PRO A 187 -9.27 11.87 -26.99
CA PRO A 187 -8.78 11.95 -28.37
C PRO A 187 -8.46 10.58 -29.01
N GLU A 188 -8.35 9.52 -28.21
CA GLU A 188 -7.86 8.20 -28.65
C GLU A 188 -8.89 7.07 -28.62
N VAL A 189 -10.16 7.37 -28.36
CA VAL A 189 -11.25 6.37 -28.37
C VAL A 189 -11.57 5.93 -29.78
N ARG A 190 -11.77 4.61 -29.95
CA ARG A 190 -12.19 3.97 -31.20
C ARG A 190 -13.21 2.88 -30.89
N VAL A 191 -13.91 2.41 -31.92
CA VAL A 191 -14.85 1.28 -31.81
C VAL A 191 -14.12 0.04 -31.28
N GLY A 192 -14.71 -0.64 -30.29
CA GLY A 192 -14.15 -1.82 -29.63
C GLY A 192 -13.60 -1.58 -28.22
N THR A 193 -13.77 -0.37 -27.66
CA THR A 193 -13.46 -0.01 -26.26
C THR A 193 -14.64 -0.27 -25.32
N SER A 194 -15.84 -0.45 -25.86
CA SER A 194 -17.06 -0.71 -25.08
C SER A 194 -16.92 -1.88 -24.10
N GLY A 195 -17.42 -1.66 -22.88
CA GLY A 195 -17.30 -2.55 -21.72
C GLY A 195 -16.00 -2.39 -20.92
N GLY A 196 -15.04 -1.60 -21.40
CA GLY A 196 -13.81 -1.28 -20.65
C GLY A 196 -14.07 -0.30 -19.50
N PRO A 197 -13.21 -0.26 -18.47
CA PRO A 197 -13.36 0.69 -17.38
C PRO A 197 -12.99 2.11 -17.82
N LEU A 198 -13.74 3.08 -17.31
CA LEU A 198 -13.33 4.47 -17.21
C LEU A 198 -12.71 4.68 -15.81
N LEU A 199 -11.54 5.30 -15.79
CA LEU A 199 -10.68 5.42 -14.62
C LEU A 199 -10.45 6.89 -14.29
N SER A 200 -10.55 7.23 -13.01
CA SER A 200 -9.97 8.46 -12.46
C SER A 200 -8.53 8.18 -12.00
N ARG A 201 -7.84 9.19 -11.45
CA ARG A 201 -6.55 8.98 -10.75
C ARG A 201 -6.66 8.01 -9.55
N GLY A 202 -7.87 7.83 -9.00
CA GLY A 202 -8.12 7.00 -7.83
C GLY A 202 -8.58 5.58 -8.13
N GLY A 203 -9.08 5.30 -9.34
CA GLY A 203 -9.52 3.96 -9.73
C GLY A 203 -10.72 3.95 -10.68
N ILE A 204 -11.42 2.83 -10.74
CA ILE A 204 -12.60 2.63 -11.59
C ILE A 204 -13.75 3.51 -11.09
N VAL A 205 -14.29 4.32 -12.00
CA VAL A 205 -15.46 5.19 -11.77
C VAL A 205 -16.66 4.81 -12.63
N ALA A 206 -16.44 4.17 -13.78
CA ALA A 206 -17.51 3.80 -14.70
C ALA A 206 -17.08 2.72 -15.70
N MET A 207 -18.01 2.28 -16.55
CA MET A 207 -17.78 1.36 -17.66
C MET A 207 -18.25 2.00 -18.96
N VAL A 208 -17.41 1.99 -20.00
CA VAL A 208 -17.75 2.56 -21.32
C VAL A 208 -18.88 1.77 -21.97
N ILE A 209 -19.90 2.45 -22.50
CA ILE A 209 -21.06 1.84 -23.19
C ILE A 209 -21.29 2.41 -24.59
N VAL A 210 -20.65 3.52 -24.95
CA VAL A 210 -20.74 4.07 -26.31
C VAL A 210 -19.36 4.55 -26.73
N ASP A 211 -18.86 3.97 -27.82
CA ASP A 211 -17.57 4.27 -28.45
C ASP A 211 -17.74 4.46 -29.97
N THR A 212 -18.48 5.49 -30.37
CA THR A 212 -18.83 5.77 -31.78
C THR A 212 -17.63 6.11 -32.69
N GLY A 213 -16.39 5.90 -32.25
CA GLY A 213 -15.17 6.40 -32.90
C GLY A 213 -15.06 7.93 -32.88
N SER A 214 -15.97 8.60 -32.15
CA SER A 214 -15.90 10.04 -31.88
C SER A 214 -14.98 10.29 -30.69
N ALA A 215 -14.45 11.51 -30.60
CA ALA A 215 -13.62 11.91 -29.46
C ALA A 215 -14.41 12.02 -28.14
N VAL A 216 -15.69 11.62 -28.09
CA VAL A 216 -16.51 11.61 -26.88
C VAL A 216 -17.01 10.19 -26.64
N LEU A 217 -16.73 9.67 -25.44
CA LEU A 217 -17.30 8.41 -24.97
C LEU A 217 -18.45 8.67 -24.00
N ALA A 218 -19.38 7.72 -23.92
CA ALA A 218 -20.35 7.65 -22.82
C ALA A 218 -20.09 6.40 -21.99
N ALA A 219 -20.11 6.57 -20.66
CA ALA A 219 -19.89 5.52 -19.69
C ALA A 219 -21.00 5.48 -18.65
N VAL A 220 -21.29 4.30 -18.11
CA VAL A 220 -22.23 4.09 -17.01
C VAL A 220 -21.48 4.09 -15.70
N ASP A 221 -21.98 4.89 -14.78
CA ASP A 221 -21.50 5.03 -13.42
C ASP A 221 -21.37 3.68 -12.70
N ILE A 222 -20.23 3.45 -12.03
CA ILE A 222 -19.94 2.17 -11.37
C ILE A 222 -20.90 1.88 -10.21
N GLY A 223 -21.41 2.93 -9.54
CA GLY A 223 -22.41 2.80 -8.49
C GLY A 223 -23.76 2.31 -9.02
N LYS A 224 -24.15 2.70 -10.24
CA LYS A 224 -25.33 2.15 -10.92
C LYS A 224 -25.17 0.69 -11.29
N ILE A 225 -23.98 0.31 -11.77
CA ILE A 225 -23.67 -1.10 -12.06
C ILE A 225 -23.74 -1.91 -10.76
N ARG A 226 -23.11 -1.45 -9.68
CA ARG A 226 -23.19 -2.09 -8.36
C ARG A 226 -24.65 -2.28 -7.90
N ALA A 227 -25.47 -1.25 -7.99
CA ALA A 227 -26.89 -1.34 -7.62
C ALA A 227 -27.65 -2.36 -8.49
N ALA A 228 -27.33 -2.45 -9.79
CA ALA A 228 -27.91 -3.44 -10.69
C ALA A 228 -27.50 -4.88 -10.33
N PHE A 229 -26.25 -5.09 -9.89
CA PHE A 229 -25.79 -6.39 -9.38
C PHE A 229 -26.53 -6.77 -8.08
N GLN A 230 -26.63 -5.83 -7.15
CA GLN A 230 -27.29 -6.04 -5.85
C GLN A 230 -28.79 -6.36 -6.01
N THR A 231 -29.51 -5.62 -6.85
CA THR A 231 -30.95 -5.87 -7.10
C THR A 231 -31.21 -7.21 -7.78
N ARG A 232 -30.23 -7.76 -8.51
CA ARG A 232 -30.26 -9.09 -9.13
C ARG A 232 -29.70 -10.20 -8.24
N ASN A 233 -29.31 -9.90 -7.00
CA ASN A 233 -28.66 -10.84 -6.07
C ASN A 233 -27.39 -11.48 -6.66
N LEU A 234 -26.62 -10.70 -7.43
CA LEU A 234 -25.33 -11.09 -7.96
C LEU A 234 -24.21 -10.63 -7.01
N PRO A 235 -23.09 -11.37 -6.93
CA PRO A 235 -21.98 -11.02 -6.05
C PRO A 235 -21.29 -9.73 -6.53
N TRP A 236 -20.75 -8.97 -5.58
CA TRP A 236 -20.00 -7.74 -5.82
C TRP A 236 -18.90 -7.62 -4.77
N ASP A 237 -17.64 -7.66 -5.21
CA ASP A 237 -16.48 -7.64 -4.31
C ASP A 237 -15.60 -6.40 -4.48
N LEU A 238 -15.88 -5.52 -5.46
CA LEU A 238 -15.13 -4.29 -5.66
C LEU A 238 -15.42 -3.24 -4.59
N PHE A 239 -14.37 -2.56 -4.11
CA PHE A 239 -14.46 -1.43 -3.19
C PHE A 239 -13.43 -0.34 -3.51
N ALA A 240 -13.66 0.85 -2.96
CA ALA A 240 -12.82 2.03 -3.15
C ALA A 240 -11.65 2.04 -2.18
N LEU A 241 -10.48 2.51 -2.63
CA LEU A 241 -9.30 2.56 -1.77
C LEU A 241 -9.51 3.49 -0.57
N ASP A 242 -10.15 4.65 -0.70
CA ASP A 242 -10.44 5.54 0.45
C ASP A 242 -11.52 5.01 1.43
N ALA A 243 -12.04 3.80 1.22
CA ALA A 243 -12.57 2.99 2.32
C ALA A 243 -11.50 2.72 3.41
N LEU A 244 -10.25 3.18 3.19
CA LEU A 244 -9.24 3.65 4.16
C LEU A 244 -9.73 4.68 5.18
N ALA A 245 -11.00 5.08 5.20
CA ALA A 245 -11.58 5.87 6.27
C ALA A 245 -11.13 5.32 7.61
N LYS A 246 -10.46 6.18 8.40
CA LYS A 246 -10.15 5.86 9.79
C LYS A 246 -11.42 5.38 10.45
N PHE A 247 -11.43 4.13 10.89
CA PHE A 247 -12.56 3.56 11.61
C PHE A 247 -12.10 3.14 13.00
N ALA A 248 -13.05 2.96 13.90
CA ALA A 248 -12.81 2.35 15.18
C ALA A 248 -14.03 1.48 15.50
N ASP A 249 -13.79 0.27 16.01
CA ASP A 249 -14.88 -0.67 16.32
C ASP A 249 -15.62 -0.30 17.62
N CYS A 250 -15.11 0.69 18.37
CA CYS A 250 -15.78 1.32 19.50
C CYS A 250 -15.23 2.74 19.73
N ALA A 251 -15.93 3.56 20.54
CA ALA A 251 -15.59 4.97 20.76
C ALA A 251 -14.21 5.20 21.41
N GLU A 252 -13.68 4.21 22.12
CA GLU A 252 -12.38 4.26 22.80
C GLU A 252 -11.40 3.21 22.26
N CYS A 253 -11.74 2.56 21.14
CA CYS A 253 -10.88 1.59 20.48
C CYS A 253 -9.83 2.32 19.62
N PRO A 254 -8.70 1.67 19.32
CA PRO A 254 -7.73 2.20 18.39
C PRO A 254 -8.35 2.59 17.06
N SER A 255 -7.96 3.77 16.55
CA SER A 255 -8.28 4.16 15.19
C SER A 255 -7.48 3.29 14.21
N MET A 256 -8.19 2.64 13.31
CA MET A 256 -7.66 1.71 12.32
C MET A 256 -7.65 2.35 10.94
N VAL A 257 -6.68 1.97 10.13
CA VAL A 257 -6.62 2.26 8.69
C VAL A 257 -6.67 0.93 7.96
N TYR A 258 -7.53 0.83 6.95
CA TYR A 258 -7.47 -0.28 5.99
C TYR A 258 -6.08 -0.30 5.31
N ILE A 259 -5.63 -1.43 4.79
CA ILE A 259 -4.39 -1.55 4.02
C ILE A 259 -4.73 -2.50 2.86
N PRO A 260 -4.58 -2.07 1.60
CA PRO A 260 -5.06 -2.85 0.45
C PRO A 260 -4.32 -4.16 0.21
N GLY A 261 -3.17 -4.37 0.86
CA GLY A 261 -2.25 -5.42 0.49
C GLY A 261 -1.66 -5.18 -0.91
N GLY A 262 -0.87 -6.13 -1.38
CA GLY A 262 -0.12 -6.02 -2.62
C GLY A 262 1.25 -6.69 -2.50
N LYS A 263 2.09 -6.48 -3.51
CA LYS A 263 3.46 -6.98 -3.51
C LYS A 263 4.44 -5.85 -3.20
N PHE A 264 5.48 -6.15 -2.42
CA PHE A 264 6.56 -5.21 -2.16
C PHE A 264 7.88 -5.94 -1.91
N ASP A 265 8.99 -5.21 -2.06
CA ASP A 265 10.31 -5.68 -1.69
C ASP A 265 10.55 -5.43 -0.19
N MET A 266 10.54 -6.50 0.59
CA MET A 266 10.79 -6.49 2.03
C MET A 266 12.29 -6.65 2.29
N GLY A 267 12.83 -5.85 3.20
CA GLY A 267 14.22 -5.91 3.65
C GLY A 267 15.05 -4.68 3.32
N GLY A 268 16.36 -4.78 3.56
CA GLY A 268 17.26 -3.63 3.55
C GLY A 268 18.72 -4.01 3.39
N THR A 269 19.61 -3.08 3.77
CA THR A 269 21.05 -3.20 3.52
C THR A 269 21.79 -3.90 4.64
N GLU A 270 21.25 -3.88 5.86
CA GLU A 270 21.86 -4.52 7.02
C GLU A 270 21.80 -6.04 6.91
N THR A 271 22.75 -6.74 7.55
CA THR A 271 22.84 -8.21 7.49
C THR A 271 21.54 -8.88 7.93
N ASN A 272 20.91 -8.35 8.98
CA ASN A 272 19.68 -8.91 9.50
C ASN A 272 18.41 -8.52 8.73
N GLU A 273 18.54 -7.64 7.75
CA GLU A 273 17.46 -7.19 6.86
C GLU A 273 17.54 -7.89 5.48
N LYS A 274 18.46 -8.85 5.32
CA LYS A 274 18.70 -9.59 4.08
C LYS A 274 18.16 -11.02 4.13
N PRO A 275 17.90 -11.64 2.96
CA PRO A 275 17.88 -11.01 1.64
C PRO A 275 16.67 -10.07 1.46
N VAL A 276 16.81 -9.07 0.59
CA VAL A 276 15.64 -8.34 0.07
C VAL A 276 14.81 -9.32 -0.75
N ARG A 277 13.50 -9.38 -0.49
CA ARG A 277 12.62 -10.41 -1.05
C ARG A 277 11.25 -9.85 -1.39
N GLN A 278 10.67 -10.32 -2.49
CA GLN A 278 9.31 -9.94 -2.87
C GLN A 278 8.29 -10.68 -1.98
N VAL A 279 7.47 -9.94 -1.26
CA VAL A 279 6.44 -10.47 -0.36
C VAL A 279 5.07 -10.00 -0.84
N SER A 280 4.08 -10.89 -0.82
CA SER A 280 2.68 -10.57 -1.10
C SER A 280 1.93 -10.44 0.22
N VAL A 281 1.31 -9.30 0.49
CA VAL A 281 0.51 -9.04 1.69
C VAL A 281 -0.96 -9.01 1.28
N LEU A 282 -1.81 -9.76 1.99
CA LEU A 282 -3.26 -9.68 1.81
C LEU A 282 -3.80 -8.39 2.42
N PRO A 283 -4.99 -7.91 2.00
CA PRO A 283 -5.60 -6.77 2.65
C PRO A 283 -5.90 -7.03 4.13
N PHE A 284 -5.66 -6.03 4.97
CA PHE A 284 -5.87 -6.06 6.41
C PHE A 284 -6.13 -4.64 6.91
N ALA A 285 -6.43 -4.45 8.19
CA ALA A 285 -6.42 -3.13 8.82
C ALA A 285 -5.31 -3.05 9.88
N ILE A 286 -4.73 -1.87 10.08
CA ILE A 286 -3.69 -1.63 11.06
C ILE A 286 -3.96 -0.32 11.82
N GLY A 287 -3.57 -0.27 13.09
CA GLY A 287 -3.68 0.92 13.92
C GLY A 287 -2.99 2.10 13.23
N ALA A 288 -3.74 3.20 13.05
CA ALA A 288 -3.22 4.46 12.52
C ALA A 288 -2.03 4.96 13.34
N LYS A 289 -1.99 4.59 14.62
CA LYS A 289 -1.04 5.01 15.64
C LYS A 289 -0.62 3.79 16.47
N GLU A 290 0.45 3.96 17.25
CA GLU A 290 0.76 3.05 18.37
C GLU A 290 -0.40 3.04 19.38
N VAL A 291 -0.58 1.94 20.11
CA VAL A 291 -1.56 1.88 21.20
C VAL A 291 -1.18 2.90 22.27
N SER A 292 -2.10 3.78 22.62
CA SER A 292 -1.90 4.81 23.64
C SER A 292 -2.10 4.28 25.06
N LEU A 293 -1.62 5.03 26.06
CA LEU A 293 -1.91 4.75 27.46
C LEU A 293 -3.41 4.76 27.76
N LYS A 294 -4.17 5.68 27.17
CA LYS A 294 -5.63 5.73 27.32
C LYS A 294 -6.33 4.47 26.81
N GLU A 295 -5.91 3.96 25.67
CA GLU A 295 -6.42 2.71 25.09
C GLU A 295 -6.01 1.50 25.94
N TRP A 296 -4.79 1.50 26.49
CA TRP A 296 -4.36 0.48 27.45
C TRP A 296 -5.18 0.52 28.74
N GLU A 297 -5.51 1.70 29.27
CA GLU A 297 -6.34 1.86 30.47
C GLU A 297 -7.75 1.33 30.29
N LEU A 298 -8.32 1.41 29.08
CA LEU A 298 -9.57 0.74 28.73
C LEU A 298 -9.47 -0.79 28.93
N CYS A 299 -8.35 -1.40 28.52
CA CYS A 299 -8.09 -2.81 28.75
C CYS A 299 -7.93 -3.13 30.25
N LEU A 300 -7.20 -2.27 30.99
CA LEU A 300 -7.00 -2.42 32.44
C LEU A 300 -8.33 -2.42 33.21
N ARG A 301 -9.18 -1.40 32.99
CA ARG A 301 -10.45 -1.26 33.72
C ARG A 301 -11.48 -2.32 33.33
N SER A 302 -11.28 -2.97 32.18
CA SER A 302 -12.08 -4.10 31.70
C SER A 302 -11.52 -5.46 32.15
N ASN A 303 -10.51 -5.48 33.03
CA ASN A 303 -9.79 -6.69 33.48
C ASN A 303 -9.17 -7.53 32.34
N GLY A 304 -8.85 -6.91 31.21
CA GLY A 304 -8.20 -7.55 30.07
C GLY A 304 -6.67 -7.53 30.13
N CYS A 305 -6.10 -6.54 30.81
CA CYS A 305 -4.66 -6.29 30.86
C CYS A 305 -4.13 -6.17 32.29
N SER A 306 -2.83 -6.42 32.45
CA SER A 306 -2.12 -6.27 33.73
C SER A 306 -1.63 -4.85 33.94
N LYS A 307 -1.59 -4.40 35.20
CA LYS A 307 -1.03 -3.09 35.57
C LYS A 307 0.38 -2.94 35.04
N LEU A 308 0.68 -1.77 34.47
CA LEU A 308 2.02 -1.42 34.04
C LEU A 308 2.98 -1.35 35.24
N PRO A 309 4.29 -1.62 35.04
CA PRO A 309 5.28 -1.48 36.10
C PRO A 309 5.27 -0.07 36.70
N ALA A 310 5.22 0.04 38.03
CA ALA A 310 5.19 1.32 38.75
C ALA A 310 6.59 1.99 38.88
N ASP A 311 7.56 1.54 38.08
CA ASP A 311 8.95 2.01 38.13
C ASP A 311 9.02 3.52 37.93
N LYS A 312 9.99 4.17 38.59
CA LYS A 312 10.22 5.61 38.44
C LYS A 312 10.58 5.96 37.01
N ASP A 313 11.25 5.06 36.30
CA ASP A 313 11.68 5.28 34.92
C ASP A 313 10.47 5.45 33.98
N TYR A 314 9.37 4.70 34.19
CA TYR A 314 8.17 4.83 33.33
C TYR A 314 7.29 6.06 33.64
N ARG A 315 7.63 6.89 34.64
CA ARG A 315 6.79 8.03 35.08
C ARG A 315 6.84 9.25 34.17
N GLU A 316 7.91 9.40 33.40
CA GLU A 316 8.08 10.52 32.47
C GLU A 316 7.25 10.35 31.18
N PHE A 317 6.61 9.19 31.02
CA PHE A 317 5.90 8.75 29.82
C PHE A 317 4.38 8.59 30.06
N GLN A 318 3.76 9.43 30.91
CA GLN A 318 2.44 9.17 31.52
C GLN A 318 1.27 10.05 31.04
N SER A 319 1.36 10.73 29.90
CA SER A 319 0.15 11.39 29.37
C SER A 319 -0.77 10.37 28.66
N ASP A 320 -2.09 10.49 28.82
CA ASP A 320 -3.10 9.62 28.19
C ASP A 320 -2.84 9.32 26.70
N ASN A 321 -2.32 10.32 25.97
CA ASN A 321 -2.09 10.24 24.53
C ASN A 321 -0.67 9.80 24.15
N GLN A 322 0.22 9.46 25.09
CA GLN A 322 1.51 8.86 24.76
C GLN A 322 1.36 7.35 24.48
N PRO A 323 2.27 6.76 23.70
CA PRO A 323 2.25 5.32 23.45
C PRO A 323 2.41 4.55 24.77
N VAL A 324 1.71 3.44 24.89
CA VAL A 324 1.93 2.51 26.01
C VAL A 324 3.31 1.89 25.88
N VAL A 325 4.11 2.01 26.93
CA VAL A 325 5.46 1.45 27.03
C VAL A 325 5.61 0.63 28.31
N GLY A 326 6.72 -0.08 28.46
CA GLY A 326 6.90 -1.01 29.59
C GLY A 326 6.01 -2.25 29.47
N VAL A 327 5.57 -2.56 28.25
CA VAL A 327 4.80 -3.75 27.90
C VAL A 327 5.67 -4.77 27.16
N SER A 328 5.48 -6.03 27.51
CA SER A 328 6.14 -7.15 26.84
C SER A 328 5.32 -7.64 25.65
N TRP A 329 5.89 -8.51 24.83
CA TRP A 329 5.15 -9.15 23.74
C TRP A 329 3.93 -9.91 24.28
N ASN A 330 4.10 -10.62 25.41
CA ASN A 330 3.01 -11.31 26.10
C ASN A 330 1.88 -10.36 26.56
N ASP A 331 2.23 -9.17 27.05
CA ASP A 331 1.26 -8.14 27.44
C ASP A 331 0.49 -7.61 26.21
N ALA A 332 1.20 -7.38 25.10
CA ALA A 332 0.59 -6.95 23.84
C ALA A 332 -0.35 -8.02 23.25
N LYS A 333 0.02 -9.30 23.33
CA LYS A 333 -0.85 -10.43 22.97
C LYS A 333 -2.11 -10.51 23.83
N ALA A 334 -1.99 -10.27 25.15
CA ALA A 334 -3.14 -10.20 26.04
C ALA A 334 -4.09 -9.06 25.63
N TYR A 335 -3.54 -7.89 25.30
CA TYR A 335 -4.33 -6.74 24.81
C TYR A 335 -5.10 -7.06 23.53
N VAL A 336 -4.45 -7.57 22.48
CA VAL A 336 -5.15 -7.87 21.21
C VAL A 336 -6.17 -9.02 21.35
N THR A 337 -5.91 -9.96 22.26
CA THR A 337 -6.87 -11.02 22.61
C THR A 337 -8.10 -10.45 23.30
N TRP A 338 -7.91 -9.54 24.25
CA TRP A 338 -9.01 -8.84 24.92
C TRP A 338 -9.79 -7.96 23.94
N LEU A 339 -9.09 -7.17 23.12
CA LEU A 339 -9.71 -6.27 22.14
C LEU A 339 -10.58 -7.07 21.16
N SER A 340 -10.09 -8.21 20.68
CA SER A 340 -10.86 -9.12 19.83
C SER A 340 -12.18 -9.57 20.47
N ARG A 341 -12.14 -9.96 21.75
CA ARG A 341 -13.34 -10.40 22.48
C ARG A 341 -14.31 -9.26 22.71
N MET A 342 -13.80 -8.07 22.99
CA MET A 342 -14.61 -6.88 23.26
C MET A 342 -15.38 -6.41 22.02
N THR A 343 -14.71 -6.41 20.86
CA THR A 343 -15.27 -5.88 19.61
C THR A 343 -15.95 -6.96 18.76
N ASN A 344 -15.74 -8.24 19.08
CA ASN A 344 -16.12 -9.37 18.23
C ASN A 344 -15.43 -9.35 16.85
N GLU A 345 -14.23 -8.79 16.81
CA GLU A 345 -13.40 -8.70 15.61
C GLU A 345 -12.07 -9.41 15.81
N LYS A 346 -11.36 -9.72 14.71
CA LYS A 346 -10.08 -10.46 14.77
C LYS A 346 -8.89 -9.51 14.90
N TYR A 347 -8.64 -9.01 16.10
CA TYR A 347 -7.45 -8.20 16.41
C TYR A 347 -6.23 -9.07 16.74
N ARG A 348 -5.06 -8.64 16.30
CA ARG A 348 -3.77 -9.30 16.50
C ARG A 348 -2.62 -8.30 16.44
N LEU A 349 -1.39 -8.76 16.67
CA LEU A 349 -0.22 -8.00 16.24
C LEU A 349 -0.08 -8.13 14.70
N PRO A 350 0.42 -7.10 14.00
CA PRO A 350 0.79 -7.26 12.60
C PRO A 350 1.92 -8.29 12.46
N SER A 351 1.99 -8.98 11.33
CA SER A 351 3.23 -9.66 10.97
C SER A 351 4.33 -8.64 10.68
N GLU A 352 5.58 -9.09 10.72
CA GLU A 352 6.73 -8.27 10.35
C GLU A 352 6.61 -7.77 8.90
N ALA A 353 6.07 -8.61 8.01
CA ALA A 353 5.82 -8.28 6.62
C ALA A 353 4.71 -7.23 6.45
N GLU A 354 3.59 -7.40 7.14
CA GLU A 354 2.49 -6.43 7.14
C GLU A 354 2.93 -5.07 7.69
N TRP A 355 3.70 -5.09 8.79
CA TRP A 355 4.22 -3.87 9.39
C TRP A 355 5.13 -3.12 8.41
N GLU A 356 6.08 -3.81 7.77
CA GLU A 356 7.01 -3.17 6.83
C GLU A 356 6.29 -2.67 5.56
N PHE A 357 5.35 -3.46 5.03
CA PHE A 357 4.50 -3.05 3.91
C PHE A 357 3.75 -1.75 4.22
N ALA A 358 3.11 -1.72 5.39
CA ALA A 358 2.34 -0.57 5.84
C ALA A 358 3.22 0.64 6.14
N ALA A 359 4.39 0.45 6.76
CA ALA A 359 5.34 1.52 7.05
C ALA A 359 5.90 2.16 5.77
N ARG A 360 6.23 1.35 4.74
CA ARG A 360 6.72 1.83 3.43
C ARG A 360 5.67 2.58 2.63
N ALA A 361 4.40 2.19 2.75
CA ALA A 361 3.29 2.84 2.05
C ALA A 361 3.52 3.08 0.54
N GLY A 362 4.10 2.07 -0.13
CA GLY A 362 4.41 2.09 -1.55
C GLY A 362 5.81 2.63 -1.92
N THR A 363 6.58 3.16 -0.97
CA THR A 363 7.95 3.61 -1.26
C THR A 363 8.98 2.46 -1.24
N THR A 364 10.01 2.58 -2.06
CA THR A 364 11.18 1.67 -2.10
C THR A 364 12.42 2.27 -1.43
N THR A 365 12.29 3.48 -0.92
CA THR A 365 13.34 4.23 -0.22
C THR A 365 13.61 3.67 1.17
N ARG A 366 14.69 4.17 1.81
CA ARG A 366 15.08 3.80 3.17
C ARG A 366 14.00 4.14 4.22
N ASN A 367 13.35 5.28 4.04
CA ASN A 367 12.26 5.80 4.86
C ASN A 367 11.04 6.08 3.98
N PHE A 368 9.85 6.23 4.56
CA PHE A 368 8.61 6.46 3.79
C PHE A 368 8.44 7.87 3.21
N TRP A 369 9.30 8.83 3.58
CA TRP A 369 9.28 10.19 3.03
C TRP A 369 10.35 10.36 1.95
N ASP A 370 10.02 11.12 0.90
CA ASP A 370 10.93 11.50 -0.17
C ASP A 370 11.81 12.69 0.27
N GLY A 371 13.13 12.62 0.08
CA GLY A 371 14.02 13.79 0.20
C GLY A 371 15.14 13.68 1.24
N ALA A 372 15.99 14.71 1.24
CA ALA A 372 17.19 14.83 2.09
C ALA A 372 16.87 14.72 3.59
N THR A 373 17.84 14.25 4.37
CA THR A 373 17.78 14.00 5.82
C THR A 373 17.42 15.20 6.70
N ASP A 374 17.31 16.39 6.12
CA ASP A 374 17.31 17.67 6.83
C ASP A 374 15.95 17.98 7.49
N ASP A 375 14.94 17.11 7.32
CA ASP A 375 13.59 17.33 7.84
C ASP A 375 12.96 16.09 8.51
N ILE A 376 13.80 15.17 9.00
CA ILE A 376 13.36 13.93 9.66
C ILE A 376 12.45 14.19 10.88
N CYS A 377 12.68 15.28 11.61
CA CYS A 377 11.90 15.66 12.79
C CYS A 377 10.44 16.04 12.47
N LYS A 378 10.06 16.22 11.19
CA LYS A 378 8.64 16.35 10.80
C LYS A 378 7.90 15.02 10.74
N TYR A 379 8.64 13.92 10.64
CA TYR A 379 8.09 12.58 10.41
C TYR A 379 8.31 11.64 11.58
N ALA A 380 9.30 11.90 12.44
CA ALA A 380 9.70 10.98 13.48
C ALA A 380 10.24 11.70 14.73
N ASN A 381 9.91 11.13 15.90
CA ASN A 381 10.58 11.40 17.17
C ASN A 381 11.81 10.49 17.30
N ILE A 382 13.01 11.04 17.29
CA ILE A 382 14.28 10.29 17.32
C ILE A 382 15.31 11.05 18.16
N LEU A 383 16.54 10.54 18.27
CA LEU A 383 17.58 11.33 18.92
C LEU A 383 17.91 12.57 18.09
N ASP A 384 17.48 13.72 18.57
CA ASP A 384 17.56 15.03 17.92
C ASP A 384 18.31 16.04 18.82
N GLN A 385 18.26 17.33 18.49
CA GLN A 385 18.86 18.37 19.33
C GLN A 385 18.14 18.52 20.69
N THR A 386 16.83 18.27 20.76
CA THR A 386 16.01 18.37 21.99
C THR A 386 16.48 17.33 23.02
N GLY A 387 16.49 16.05 22.64
CA GLY A 387 16.98 14.96 23.46
C GLY A 387 18.47 15.10 23.76
N TRP A 388 19.28 15.47 22.76
CA TRP A 388 20.72 15.62 22.94
C TRP A 388 21.10 16.64 24.01
N GLN A 389 20.41 17.79 24.08
CA GLN A 389 20.65 18.81 25.10
C GLN A 389 20.44 18.28 26.52
N VAL A 390 19.41 17.45 26.72
CA VAL A 390 19.13 16.84 28.02
C VAL A 390 20.14 15.73 28.33
N PHE A 391 20.43 14.88 27.34
CA PHE A 391 21.36 13.77 27.50
C PHE A 391 22.80 14.21 27.75
N ALA A 392 23.27 15.29 27.10
CA ALA A 392 24.61 15.83 27.30
C ALA A 392 24.80 16.41 28.71
N LYS A 393 23.73 16.94 29.33
CA LYS A 393 23.78 17.54 30.67
C LYS A 393 23.72 16.50 31.79
N ASN A 394 22.89 15.47 31.64
CA ASN A 394 22.61 14.52 32.70
C ASN A 394 23.43 13.22 32.62
N TYR A 395 24.00 12.91 31.45
CA TYR A 395 24.81 11.71 31.23
C TYR A 395 26.09 12.06 30.47
N PRO A 396 27.18 12.46 31.18
CA PRO A 396 28.44 12.80 30.54
C PRO A 396 29.00 11.62 29.74
N VAL A 397 29.80 11.94 28.71
CA VAL A 397 30.41 10.98 27.77
C VAL A 397 31.07 9.82 28.53
N GLY A 398 30.63 8.58 28.24
CA GLY A 398 31.13 7.36 28.88
C GLY A 398 30.32 6.85 30.08
N SER A 399 29.20 7.50 30.45
CA SER A 399 28.30 7.00 31.49
C SER A 399 27.37 5.92 30.95
N PRO A 400 27.27 4.72 31.59
CA PRO A 400 26.31 3.70 31.20
C PRO A 400 24.87 4.23 31.37
N ARG A 401 24.01 3.98 30.38
CA ARG A 401 22.59 4.31 30.45
C ARG A 401 21.76 3.04 30.67
N PRO A 402 20.70 3.07 31.48
CA PRO A 402 19.87 1.89 31.73
C PRO A 402 19.27 1.30 30.45
N TRP A 403 19.04 2.14 29.43
CA TRP A 403 18.40 1.80 28.16
C TRP A 403 19.37 1.69 26.97
N MET A 404 20.69 1.88 27.17
CA MET A 404 21.70 1.78 26.11
C MET A 404 23.08 1.46 26.66
N THR A 405 23.74 0.43 26.14
CA THR A 405 25.18 0.20 26.35
C THR A 405 25.94 0.83 25.19
N VAL A 406 26.48 2.03 25.41
CA VAL A 406 27.26 2.78 24.42
C VAL A 406 28.71 2.80 24.89
N SER A 407 29.66 2.33 24.07
CA SER A 407 31.07 2.56 24.36
C SER A 407 31.41 4.05 24.19
N GLN A 408 32.52 4.51 24.77
CA GLN A 408 33.01 5.87 24.53
C GLN A 408 33.29 6.15 23.03
N GLN A 409 33.57 5.10 22.26
CA GLN A 409 33.83 5.20 20.82
C GLN A 409 32.54 5.36 20.03
N ASP A 410 31.49 4.62 20.40
CA ASP A 410 30.15 4.77 19.83
C ASP A 410 29.58 6.18 20.10
N MET A 411 29.85 6.75 21.27
CA MET A 411 29.42 8.12 21.61
C MET A 411 30.00 9.21 20.69
N LYS A 412 31.21 9.01 20.14
CA LYS A 412 31.80 9.96 19.18
C LYS A 412 31.20 9.83 17.77
N SER A 413 30.60 8.68 17.46
CA SER A 413 29.95 8.40 16.17
C SER A 413 28.43 8.62 16.21
N LEU A 414 27.80 8.68 17.39
CA LEU A 414 26.40 9.09 17.53
C LEU A 414 26.27 10.56 17.14
N GLN A 415 25.57 10.80 16.02
CA GLN A 415 25.17 12.14 15.61
C GLN A 415 23.66 12.27 15.83
N PRO A 416 23.19 13.19 16.71
CA PRO A 416 21.77 13.51 16.77
C PRO A 416 21.34 14.10 15.43
N ALA A 417 20.08 13.95 15.09
CA ALA A 417 19.49 14.65 13.97
C ALA A 417 19.69 16.16 14.16
N GLN A 418 20.05 16.87 13.08
CA GLN A 418 20.31 18.31 13.11
C GLN A 418 19.01 19.12 13.02
N CYS A 419 18.01 18.70 13.79
CA CYS A 419 16.69 19.30 13.89
C CYS A 419 16.16 19.15 15.34
N SER A 420 14.98 19.72 15.61
CA SER A 420 14.29 19.54 16.88
C SER A 420 12.88 19.01 16.62
N ASP A 421 12.55 17.87 17.21
CA ASP A 421 11.24 17.23 17.15
C ASP A 421 10.32 17.63 18.33
N GLY A 422 10.87 18.33 19.32
CA GLY A 422 10.15 18.89 20.46
C GLY A 422 9.99 17.97 21.67
N TYR A 423 10.49 16.73 21.61
CA TYR A 423 10.32 15.75 22.68
C TYR A 423 11.64 15.10 23.08
N VAL A 424 11.91 15.02 24.40
CA VAL A 424 13.10 14.34 24.94
C VAL A 424 12.90 12.81 25.00
N TRP A 425 11.64 12.41 25.13
CA TRP A 425 11.14 11.07 25.40
C TRP A 425 10.05 10.76 24.36
N THR A 426 9.08 9.89 24.67
CA THR A 426 7.94 9.68 23.77
C THR A 426 7.14 10.96 23.53
N ALA A 427 6.68 11.15 22.30
CA ALA A 427 5.70 12.15 21.93
C ALA A 427 4.28 11.55 22.05
N PRO A 428 3.22 12.37 22.18
CA PRO A 428 1.86 11.92 21.98
C PRO A 428 1.70 11.24 20.61
N VAL A 429 0.95 10.15 20.56
CA VAL A 429 0.74 9.39 19.34
C VAL A 429 0.06 10.24 18.25
N GLY A 430 0.63 10.23 17.06
CA GLY A 430 0.20 11.03 15.92
C GLY A 430 0.65 12.49 15.96
N SER A 431 1.82 12.77 16.56
CA SER A 431 2.40 14.12 16.59
C SER A 431 3.08 14.53 15.29
N TYR A 432 3.47 13.57 14.44
CA TYR A 432 4.24 13.80 13.23
C TYR A 432 3.41 13.59 11.95
N ASN A 433 3.99 13.88 10.79
CA ASN A 433 3.33 13.66 9.51
C ASN A 433 3.12 12.16 9.24
N THR A 434 1.99 11.82 8.63
CA THR A 434 1.70 10.44 8.23
C THR A 434 2.48 10.00 7.00
N ASN A 435 2.62 8.69 6.82
CA ASN A 435 2.96 8.13 5.51
C ASN A 435 1.75 8.17 4.54
N GLN A 436 1.94 7.65 3.31
CA GLN A 436 0.90 7.67 2.25
C GLN A 436 -0.35 6.82 2.57
N TYR A 437 -0.26 5.92 3.56
CA TYR A 437 -1.41 5.16 4.07
C TYR A 437 -2.08 5.83 5.28
N GLY A 438 -1.63 7.02 5.70
CA GLY A 438 -2.22 7.72 6.85
C GLY A 438 -1.77 7.18 8.20
N LEU A 439 -0.68 6.42 8.25
CA LEU A 439 -0.08 5.91 9.48
C LEU A 439 0.89 6.92 10.08
N PHE A 440 0.82 7.09 11.38
CA PHE A 440 1.72 7.90 12.19
C PHE A 440 2.78 7.02 12.85
N ASP A 441 3.92 7.63 13.17
CA ASP A 441 4.93 7.12 14.09
C ASP A 441 5.47 5.71 13.74
N THR A 442 5.33 5.27 12.48
CA THR A 442 5.92 3.98 12.04
C THR A 442 7.44 4.04 12.02
N ILE A 443 8.03 5.24 12.17
CA ILE A 443 9.46 5.44 12.37
C ILE A 443 9.62 6.41 13.54
N GLY A 444 10.42 6.03 14.55
CA GLY A 444 10.64 6.83 15.75
C GLY A 444 9.63 6.54 16.86
N ASN A 445 9.49 7.47 17.79
CA ASN A 445 8.65 7.40 18.99
C ASN A 445 8.91 6.14 19.85
N VAL A 446 8.25 5.01 19.61
CA VAL A 446 8.61 3.72 20.22
C VAL A 446 8.80 2.63 19.19
N ALA A 447 9.69 1.68 19.50
CA ALA A 447 9.75 0.47 18.70
C ALA A 447 8.47 -0.34 18.94
N GLU A 448 8.10 -1.17 17.99
CA GLU A 448 6.81 -1.84 18.02
C GLU A 448 6.96 -3.35 17.91
N TRP A 449 6.36 -4.07 18.87
CA TRP A 449 6.22 -5.52 18.80
C TRP A 449 5.42 -5.94 17.56
N VAL A 450 5.91 -6.96 16.85
CA VAL A 450 5.18 -7.69 15.81
C VAL A 450 4.98 -9.14 16.22
N GLU A 451 4.14 -9.89 15.49
CA GLU A 451 3.84 -11.29 15.82
C GLU A 451 5.08 -12.19 15.69
N ASP A 452 5.89 -11.95 14.66
CA ASP A 452 6.96 -12.84 14.20
C ASP A 452 8.03 -13.14 15.24
N CYS A 453 8.48 -14.38 15.22
CA CYS A 453 9.73 -14.79 15.83
C CYS A 453 10.91 -14.07 15.18
N TYR A 454 11.87 -13.66 15.99
CA TYR A 454 13.07 -13.04 15.47
C TYR A 454 14.09 -14.09 15.05
N LEU A 455 14.36 -14.15 13.75
CA LEU A 455 15.52 -14.83 13.18
C LEU A 455 16.54 -13.81 12.66
N GLU A 456 17.81 -14.22 12.66
CA GLU A 456 18.92 -13.34 12.28
C GLU A 456 18.81 -12.80 10.86
N THR A 457 18.24 -13.56 9.91
CA THR A 457 18.07 -13.16 8.51
C THR A 457 16.67 -13.51 8.01
N TYR A 458 16.31 -13.09 6.79
CA TYR A 458 15.08 -13.49 6.10
C TYR A 458 15.23 -14.76 5.25
N GLU A 459 16.32 -15.52 5.39
CA GLU A 459 16.49 -16.78 4.65
C GLU A 459 15.45 -17.80 5.08
N GLY A 460 14.51 -18.14 4.17
CA GLY A 460 13.41 -19.05 4.46
C GLY A 460 12.15 -18.39 5.03
N ALA A 461 12.13 -17.06 5.13
CA ALA A 461 10.96 -16.31 5.62
C ALA A 461 9.72 -16.48 4.71
N PRO A 462 8.49 -16.54 5.27
CA PRO A 462 7.24 -16.62 4.49
C PRO A 462 7.05 -15.44 3.53
N ILE A 463 6.69 -15.69 2.26
CA ILE A 463 6.52 -14.66 1.21
C ILE A 463 5.06 -14.25 0.98
N ASP A 464 4.14 -14.74 1.81
CA ASP A 464 2.68 -14.55 1.71
C ASP A 464 2.13 -13.57 2.76
N GLY A 465 3.01 -12.84 3.43
CA GLY A 465 2.65 -11.83 4.42
C GLY A 465 2.29 -12.41 5.79
N SER A 466 2.26 -13.74 5.94
CA SER A 466 2.03 -14.38 7.23
C SER A 466 3.21 -14.19 8.18
N ALA A 467 2.93 -14.21 9.49
CA ALA A 467 3.96 -14.11 10.52
C ALA A 467 4.84 -15.37 10.55
N TRP A 468 6.15 -15.19 10.64
CA TRP A 468 7.11 -16.26 10.79
C TRP A 468 7.15 -16.76 12.24
N ASN A 469 6.43 -17.85 12.50
CA ASN A 469 6.33 -18.47 13.82
C ASN A 469 7.13 -19.79 13.87
N GLU A 470 7.89 -19.97 14.94
CA GLU A 470 8.60 -21.22 15.25
C GLU A 470 8.14 -21.84 16.57
N ILE A 471 8.16 -23.17 16.63
CA ILE A 471 7.82 -23.90 17.86
C ILE A 471 8.86 -23.56 18.94
N GLY A 472 8.38 -23.10 20.10
CA GLY A 472 9.26 -22.80 21.25
C GLY A 472 9.94 -21.44 21.19
N CYS A 473 9.60 -20.61 20.21
CA CYS A 473 10.06 -19.24 20.07
C CYS A 473 9.96 -18.43 21.37
N GLN A 474 11.07 -17.81 21.76
CA GLN A 474 11.16 -16.94 22.94
C GLN A 474 11.50 -15.49 22.57
N GLN A 475 11.99 -15.24 21.35
CA GLN A 475 12.32 -13.90 20.88
C GLN A 475 11.43 -13.49 19.72
N HIS A 476 10.89 -12.29 19.80
CA HIS A 476 10.04 -11.70 18.76
C HIS A 476 10.70 -10.46 18.18
N SER A 477 10.35 -10.16 16.93
CA SER A 477 10.86 -8.97 16.24
C SER A 477 10.19 -7.71 16.79
N ALA A 478 10.95 -6.62 16.80
CA ALA A 478 10.48 -5.27 17.06
C ALA A 478 10.94 -4.33 15.94
N ARG A 479 10.06 -3.41 15.52
CA ARG A 479 10.20 -2.57 14.32
C ARG A 479 10.18 -1.08 14.65
N GLY A 480 10.59 -0.23 13.71
CA GLY A 480 10.30 1.22 13.74
C GLY A 480 11.30 2.14 14.44
N ALA A 481 12.31 1.62 15.15
CA ALA A 481 13.24 2.45 15.95
C ALA A 481 12.50 3.18 17.09
N SER A 482 13.04 4.25 17.69
CA SER A 482 12.44 4.93 18.86
C SER A 482 13.00 6.34 19.09
N TRP A 483 12.46 7.06 20.08
CA TRP A 483 12.86 8.41 20.49
C TRP A 483 14.35 8.60 20.84
N PHE A 484 15.12 7.53 21.11
CA PHE A 484 16.58 7.64 21.31
C PHE A 484 17.42 7.13 20.12
N SER A 485 16.77 6.70 19.06
CA SER A 485 17.46 6.09 17.92
C SER A 485 18.20 7.14 17.10
N THR A 486 19.40 6.81 16.64
CA THR A 486 20.18 7.68 15.76
C THR A 486 19.94 7.38 14.30
N LEU A 487 20.27 8.34 13.42
CA LEU A 487 20.07 8.26 11.98
C LEU A 487 20.48 6.91 11.33
N PRO A 488 21.60 6.25 11.71
CA PRO A 488 22.01 4.98 11.10
C PRO A 488 21.03 3.82 11.29
N VAL A 489 20.19 3.84 12.32
CA VAL A 489 19.22 2.77 12.61
C VAL A 489 17.77 3.19 12.34
N VAL A 490 17.57 4.39 11.78
CA VAL A 490 16.26 4.87 11.36
C VAL A 490 16.02 4.45 9.90
N SER A 491 15.11 3.50 9.71
CA SER A 491 14.65 3.00 8.40
C SER A 491 13.34 2.22 8.53
N SER A 492 12.59 2.12 7.42
CA SER A 492 11.40 1.26 7.35
C SER A 492 11.76 -0.23 7.48
N ALA A 493 12.99 -0.62 7.12
CA ALA A 493 13.49 -2.01 7.20
C ALA A 493 14.01 -2.40 8.60
N ARG A 494 14.18 -1.43 9.51
CA ARG A 494 14.82 -1.64 10.80
C ARG A 494 14.08 -2.69 11.63
N ARG A 495 14.83 -3.73 12.06
CA ARG A 495 14.34 -4.80 12.93
C ARG A 495 15.31 -5.23 14.03
N GLY A 496 14.79 -5.69 15.15
CA GLY A 496 15.61 -6.31 16.19
C GLY A 496 14.85 -7.28 17.07
N GLY A 497 15.49 -8.38 17.45
CA GLY A 497 14.93 -9.39 18.34
C GLY A 497 14.98 -8.98 19.81
N ARG A 498 13.93 -9.33 20.54
CA ARG A 498 13.82 -9.16 21.99
C ARG A 498 13.10 -10.36 22.59
N GLU A 499 13.51 -10.77 23.78
CA GLU A 499 12.80 -11.79 24.57
C GLU A 499 11.33 -11.40 24.77
N GLN A 500 10.41 -12.37 24.68
CA GLN A 500 8.96 -12.15 24.76
C GLN A 500 8.49 -11.51 26.07
N SER A 501 9.30 -11.59 27.13
CA SER A 501 9.07 -10.97 28.43
C SER A 501 9.80 -9.63 28.62
N TYR A 502 10.61 -9.20 27.65
CA TYR A 502 11.35 -7.95 27.70
C TYR A 502 10.40 -6.75 27.73
N LYS A 503 10.73 -5.75 28.54
CA LYS A 503 9.95 -4.51 28.70
C LYS A 503 10.91 -3.33 28.59
N SER A 504 10.49 -2.27 27.92
CA SER A 504 11.30 -1.06 27.77
C SER A 504 10.42 0.17 27.61
N GLN A 505 10.94 1.32 28.02
CA GLN A 505 10.32 2.65 27.85
C GLN A 505 10.38 3.19 26.40
N ALA A 506 10.97 2.41 25.49
CA ALA A 506 11.07 2.72 24.07
C ALA A 506 10.52 1.59 23.20
N LEU A 507 9.64 0.77 23.78
CA LEU A 507 9.03 -0.39 23.12
C LEU A 507 7.55 -0.46 23.53
N GLY A 508 6.69 -0.28 22.53
CA GLY A 508 5.25 -0.44 22.60
C GLY A 508 4.79 -1.38 21.48
N PHE A 509 3.62 -1.11 20.92
CA PHE A 509 3.06 -1.87 19.80
C PHE A 509 1.92 -1.11 19.13
N ARG A 510 1.57 -1.52 17.91
CA ARG A 510 0.29 -1.20 17.27
C ARG A 510 -0.47 -2.49 16.97
N VAL A 511 -1.77 -2.37 16.72
CA VAL A 511 -2.64 -3.51 16.45
C VAL A 511 -2.89 -3.67 14.95
N ALA A 512 -3.17 -4.90 14.53
CA ALA A 512 -3.72 -5.24 13.22
C ALA A 512 -5.07 -5.94 13.40
N ARG A 513 -5.91 -5.92 12.35
CA ARG A 513 -7.20 -6.60 12.30
C ARG A 513 -7.39 -7.25 10.93
N ASP A 514 -7.84 -8.50 10.92
CA ASP A 514 -8.19 -9.19 9.67
C ASP A 514 -9.50 -8.64 9.08
N LEU A 515 -9.58 -8.62 7.76
CA LEU A 515 -10.77 -8.23 7.00
C LEU A 515 -11.37 -9.51 6.41
N HIS A 516 -12.66 -9.72 6.63
CA HIS A 516 -13.36 -11.01 6.49
C HIS A 516 -13.12 -11.80 5.21
#